data_AF-A0A354SC08-F1
#
_entry.id   AF-A0A354SC08-F1
#
_cell.length_a   1.000
_cell.length_b   1.000
_cell.length_c   1.000
_cell.angle_alpha   90.00
_cell.angle_beta   90.00
_cell.angle_gamma   90.00
#
_symmetry.space_group_name_H-M   'P 1'
#
loop_
_entity.id
_entity.type
_entity.pdbx_description
1 polymer ?
#
loop_
_entity_poly.entity_id
_entity_poly.type
_entity_poly.pdbx_seq_one_letter_code
_entity_poly.pdbx_strand_id
1 'polypeptide(L)'
;MFDIGLGEIAALAVLGLLIFGPDRLPKAAADGARFLKQIRTMASSAKQDLADSAGLDLNDAMDTVKGLADLHPKRLASSIMREEPVAKAPQPPVSGPRQTFDPDAT
;
A
#
# COMPACT_ATOMS: atom_id res chain seq x y z
N MET A 1 1.77 -10.90 19.36
CA MET A 1 1.74 -11.35 20.76
C MET A 1 0.69 -10.50 21.45
N PHE A 2 -0.48 -11.08 21.70
CA PHE A 2 -1.56 -10.46 22.48
C PHE A 2 -1.80 -11.40 23.66
N ASP A 3 -1.00 -11.24 24.71
CA ASP A 3 -1.28 -11.82 26.02
C ASP A 3 -2.38 -10.97 26.66
N ILE A 4 -3.61 -11.14 26.17
CA ILE A 4 -4.80 -10.53 26.78
C ILE A 4 -5.59 -11.66 27.43
N GLY A 5 -5.50 -11.76 28.75
CA GLY A 5 -6.28 -12.68 29.56
C GLY A 5 -7.68 -12.16 29.87
N LEU A 6 -8.55 -13.04 30.38
CA LEU A 6 -9.91 -12.68 30.81
C LEU A 6 -9.93 -11.51 31.82
N GLY A 7 -8.94 -11.46 32.72
CA GLY A 7 -8.82 -10.39 33.71
C GLY A 7 -8.54 -9.02 33.09
N GLU A 8 -7.71 -8.96 32.06
CA GLU A 8 -7.39 -7.71 31.35
C GLU A 8 -8.57 -7.22 30.51
N ILE A 9 -9.33 -8.13 29.88
CA ILE A 9 -10.58 -7.76 29.21
C ILE A 9 -11.58 -7.17 30.21
N ALA A 10 -11.72 -7.79 31.39
CA ALA A 10 -12.60 -7.26 32.43
C ALA A 10 -12.13 -5.87 32.91
N ALA A 11 -10.82 -5.67 33.10
CA ALA A 11 -10.26 -4.38 33.48
C ALA A 11 -10.52 -3.29 32.40
N LEU A 12 -10.34 -3.62 31.12
CA LEU A 12 -10.64 -2.71 30.01
C LEU A 12 -12.14 -2.41 29.89
N ALA A 13 -13.00 -3.40 30.14
CA ALA A 13 -14.45 -3.19 30.17
C ALA A 13 -14.83 -2.22 31.28
N VAL A 14 -14.32 -2.42 32.50
CA VAL A 14 -14.56 -1.50 33.63
C VAL A 14 -14.03 -0.10 33.31
N LEU A 15 -12.82 0.01 32.75
CA LEU A 15 -12.25 1.30 32.36
C LEU A 15 -13.10 2.01 31.30
N GLY A 16 -13.56 1.29 30.27
CA GLY A 16 -14.46 1.81 29.26
C GLY A 16 -15.78 2.29 29.85
N LEU A 17 -16.36 1.51 30.76
CA LEU A 17 -17.58 1.89 31.49
C LEU A 17 -17.38 3.14 32.34
N LEU A 18 -16.19 3.34 32.92
CA LEU A 18 -15.88 4.51 33.77
C LEU A 18 -15.65 5.79 32.94
N ILE A 19 -15.02 5.66 31.77
CA ILE A 19 -14.75 6.79 30.86
C ILE A 19 -16.03 7.24 30.14
N PHE A 20 -16.76 6.29 29.55
CA PHE A 20 -17.92 6.60 28.70
C PHE A 20 -19.24 6.54 29.47
N GLY A 21 -19.34 5.67 30.47
CA GLY A 21 -20.60 5.32 31.14
C GLY A 21 -21.27 4.08 30.53
N PRO A 22 -21.99 3.28 31.35
CA PRO A 22 -22.66 2.05 30.90
C PRO A 22 -23.71 2.28 29.82
N ASP A 23 -24.39 3.43 29.82
CA ASP A 23 -25.43 3.73 28.84
C ASP A 23 -24.87 4.26 27.51
N ARG A 24 -23.68 4.89 27.53
CA ARG A 24 -23.11 5.54 26.34
C ARG A 24 -22.14 4.65 25.58
N LEU A 25 -21.44 3.73 26.27
CA LEU A 25 -20.50 2.81 25.65
C LEU A 25 -21.14 1.97 24.53
N PRO A 26 -22.32 1.33 24.71
CA PRO A 26 -22.95 0.54 23.66
C PRO A 26 -23.30 1.38 22.43
N LYS A 27 -23.74 2.62 22.66
CA LYS A 27 -24.07 3.56 21.59
C LYS A 27 -22.83 3.99 20.82
N ALA A 28 -21.76 4.36 21.52
CA ALA A 28 -20.49 4.74 20.90
C ALA A 28 -19.86 3.59 20.09
N ALA A 29 -19.90 2.37 20.63
CA ALA A 29 -19.45 1.18 19.92
C ALA A 29 -20.28 0.92 18.65
N ALA A 30 -21.61 1.06 18.73
CA ALA A 30 -22.50 0.91 17.58
C ALA A 30 -22.23 1.97 16.50
N ASP A 31 -22.01 3.22 16.89
CA ASP A 31 -21.70 4.31 15.97
C ASP A 31 -20.34 4.08 15.29
N GLY A 32 -19.32 3.67 16.05
CA GLY A 32 -18.01 3.28 15.50
C GLY A 32 -18.09 2.10 14.54
N ALA A 33 -18.89 1.08 14.87
CA ALA A 33 -19.12 -0.07 13.99
C ALA A 33 -19.82 0.32 12.68
N ARG A 34 -20.80 1.22 12.74
CA ARG A 34 -21.48 1.77 11.55
C ARG A 34 -20.51 2.55 10.68
N PHE A 35 -19.67 3.38 11.29
CA PHE A 35 -18.64 4.14 10.57
C PHE A 35 -17.64 3.21 9.88
N LEU A 36 -17.12 2.20 10.59
CA LEU A 36 -16.20 1.22 10.01
C LEU A 36 -16.85 0.44 8.86
N LYS A 37 -18.13 0.08 8.99
CA LYS A 37 -18.89 -0.57 7.92
C LYS A 37 -19.00 0.32 6.68
N GLN A 38 -19.30 1.61 6.86
CA GLN A 38 -19.36 2.57 5.76
C GLN A 38 -18.02 2.68 5.05
N ILE A 39 -16.91 2.83 5.79
CA ILE A 39 -15.57 2.84 5.22
C ILE A 39 -15.30 1.57 4.41
N ARG A 40 -15.64 0.39 4.97
CA ARG A 40 -15.43 -0.88 4.27
C ARG A 40 -16.26 -0.98 2.99
N THR A 41 -17.51 -0.52 3.02
CA THR A 41 -18.36 -0.49 1.82
C THR A 41 -17.78 0.46 0.77
N MET A 42 -17.39 1.68 1.16
CA MET A 42 -16.78 2.66 0.24
C MET A 42 -15.48 2.13 -0.38
N ALA A 43 -14.61 1.51 0.42
CA ALA A 43 -13.38 0.90 -0.07
C ALA A 43 -13.66 -0.26 -1.04
N SER A 44 -14.67 -1.08 -0.74
CA SER A 44 -15.09 -2.18 -1.62
C SER A 44 -15.66 -1.66 -2.94
N SER A 45 -16.49 -0.62 -2.91
CA SER A 45 -17.05 0.01 -4.11
C SER A 45 -15.95 0.66 -4.96
N ALA A 46 -15.04 1.44 -4.37
CA ALA A 46 -13.94 2.03 -5.12
C ALA A 46 -13.01 0.97 -5.73
N LYS A 47 -12.77 -0.15 -5.03
CA LYS A 47 -12.03 -1.30 -5.58
C LYS A 47 -12.77 -1.94 -6.76
N GLN A 48 -14.09 -2.07 -6.66
CA GLN A 48 -14.94 -2.59 -7.72
C GLN A 48 -14.89 -1.68 -8.95
N ASP A 49 -15.10 -0.38 -8.77
CA ASP A 49 -15.08 0.62 -9.85
C ASP A 49 -13.70 0.67 -10.55
N LEU A 50 -12.60 0.51 -9.79
CA LEU A 50 -11.26 0.44 -10.34
C LEU A 50 -11.00 -0.87 -11.09
N ALA A 51 -11.52 -1.99 -10.60
CA ALA A 51 -11.43 -3.28 -11.29
C ALA A 51 -12.21 -3.27 -12.61
N ASP A 52 -13.42 -2.71 -12.59
CA ASP A 52 -14.30 -2.62 -13.75
C ASP A 52 -13.75 -1.64 -14.80
N SER A 53 -13.13 -0.53 -14.37
CA SER A 53 -12.57 0.50 -15.28
C SER A 53 -11.15 0.21 -15.78
N ALA A 54 -10.32 -0.51 -15.02
CA ALA A 54 -8.95 -0.83 -15.43
C ALA A 54 -8.86 -2.05 -16.36
N GLY A 55 -9.93 -2.85 -16.51
CA GLY A 55 -9.97 -4.02 -17.39
C GLY A 55 -8.96 -5.13 -17.03
N LEU A 56 -8.29 -4.99 -15.89
CA LEU A 56 -7.32 -5.93 -15.34
C LEU A 56 -7.87 -6.34 -13.97
N ASP A 57 -8.05 -7.65 -13.78
CA ASP A 57 -8.54 -8.23 -12.54
C ASP A 57 -7.61 -7.83 -11.38
N LEU A 58 -8.00 -6.78 -10.65
CA LEU A 58 -7.23 -6.29 -9.50
C LEU A 58 -7.13 -7.35 -8.40
N ASN A 59 -8.00 -8.35 -8.45
CA ASN A 59 -7.92 -9.56 -7.65
C ASN A 59 -6.66 -10.38 -7.99
N ASP A 60 -6.35 -10.58 -9.28
CA ASP A 60 -5.12 -11.26 -9.71
C ASP A 60 -3.87 -10.47 -9.32
N ALA A 61 -3.91 -9.14 -9.42
CA ALA A 61 -2.81 -8.28 -8.98
C ALA A 61 -2.60 -8.35 -7.46
N MET A 62 -3.67 -8.28 -6.66
CA MET A 62 -3.59 -8.43 -5.19
C MET A 62 -3.17 -9.83 -4.77
N ASP A 63 -3.65 -10.89 -5.43
CA ASP A 63 -3.24 -12.27 -5.14
C ASP A 63 -1.79 -12.52 -5.53
N THR A 64 -1.32 -11.94 -6.64
CA THR A 64 0.09 -11.98 -7.03
C THR A 64 0.96 -11.25 -6.00
N VAL A 65 0.57 -10.05 -5.57
CA VAL A 65 1.31 -9.27 -4.56
C VAL A 65 1.29 -9.96 -3.20
N LYS A 66 0.17 -10.54 -2.79
CA LYS A 66 0.05 -11.29 -1.54
C LYS A 66 0.89 -12.56 -1.57
N GLY A 67 0.83 -13.32 -2.67
CA GLY A 67 1.70 -14.47 -2.90
C GLY A 67 3.19 -14.07 -2.88
N LEU A 68 3.55 -12.93 -3.46
CA LEU A 68 4.93 -12.44 -3.47
C LEU A 68 5.40 -11.93 -2.10
N ALA A 69 4.49 -11.32 -1.31
CA ALA A 69 4.75 -10.87 0.06
C ALA A 69 4.94 -12.05 1.03
N ASP A 70 4.17 -13.12 0.85
CA ASP A 70 4.34 -14.37 1.60
C ASP A 70 5.63 -15.11 1.20
N LEU A 71 6.10 -14.95 -0.06
CA LEU A 71 7.28 -15.64 -0.61
C LEU A 71 8.65 -15.00 -0.29
N HIS A 72 8.79 -14.36 0.88
CA HIS A 72 10.00 -13.72 1.44
C HIS A 72 10.14 -12.21 1.17
N PRO A 73 9.85 -11.36 2.18
CA PRO A 73 10.05 -9.91 2.09
C PRO A 73 11.53 -9.52 1.92
N LYS A 74 12.47 -10.39 2.33
CA LYS A 74 13.91 -10.19 2.11
C LYS A 74 14.30 -10.21 0.62
N ARG A 75 13.54 -10.91 -0.24
CA ARG A 75 13.78 -10.95 -1.68
C ARG A 75 13.33 -9.65 -2.35
N LEU A 76 12.17 -9.12 -1.96
CA LEU A 76 11.70 -7.79 -2.36
C LEU A 76 12.65 -6.68 -1.88
N ALA A 77 13.02 -6.69 -0.60
CA ALA A 77 13.93 -5.69 -0.05
C ALA A 77 15.30 -5.72 -0.73
N SER A 78 15.80 -6.91 -1.10
CA SER A 78 17.08 -7.05 -1.80
C SER A 78 17.00 -6.83 -3.32
N SER A 79 15.81 -6.82 -3.93
CA SER A 79 15.62 -6.37 -5.32
C SER A 79 15.51 -4.85 -5.38
N ILE A 80 14.70 -4.23 -4.50
CA ILE A 80 14.55 -2.77 -4.44
C ILE A 80 15.86 -2.10 -3.97
N MET A 81 16.59 -2.70 -3.02
CA MET A 81 17.87 -2.17 -2.55
C MET A 81 19.05 -2.49 -3.49
N ARG A 82 18.88 -3.39 -4.47
CA ARG A 82 19.82 -3.55 -5.60
C ARG A 82 19.63 -2.49 -6.68
N GLU A 83 18.51 -1.78 -6.67
CA GLU A 83 18.24 -0.59 -7.48
C GLU A 83 18.48 0.68 -6.66
N GLU A 84 19.73 0.89 -6.25
CA GLU A 84 20.30 2.22 -6.01
C GLU A 84 21.36 2.47 -7.10
N PRO A 85 21.54 3.73 -7.50
CA PRO A 85 21.42 4.20 -8.88
C PRO A 85 22.56 3.72 -9.76
N VAL A 86 22.25 3.52 -11.05
CA VAL A 86 23.26 3.39 -12.10
C VAL A 86 24.07 4.69 -12.17
N ALA A 87 25.09 4.80 -11.32
CA ALA A 87 26.22 5.70 -11.51
C ALA A 87 27.08 5.14 -12.65
N LYS A 88 26.50 5.09 -13.86
CA LYS A 88 27.28 4.90 -15.08
C LYS A 88 27.56 6.29 -15.62
N ALA A 89 28.70 6.83 -15.19
CA ALA A 89 29.32 7.96 -15.87
C ALA A 89 29.33 7.68 -17.38
N PRO A 90 28.85 8.60 -18.23
CA PRO A 90 28.98 8.44 -19.67
C PRO A 90 30.47 8.58 -20.01
N GLN A 91 31.14 7.48 -20.37
CA GLN A 91 32.38 7.53 -21.14
C GLN A 91 32.00 7.47 -22.62
N PRO A 92 32.22 8.53 -23.42
CA PRO A 92 32.19 8.43 -24.87
C PRO A 92 33.63 8.22 -25.38
N PRO A 93 33.88 7.09 -26.06
CA PRO A 93 34.60 7.19 -27.33
C PRO A 93 33.91 6.24 -28.33
N VAL A 94 33.60 6.62 -29.56
CA VAL A 94 34.54 6.94 -30.64
C VAL A 94 33.79 7.58 -31.81
N SER A 95 34.35 8.68 -32.29
CA SER A 95 34.47 9.13 -33.69
C SER A 95 33.59 8.48 -34.76
N GLY A 96 32.47 9.13 -35.10
CA GLY A 96 31.84 9.05 -36.42
C GLY A 96 32.30 10.23 -37.31
N PRO A 97 32.36 10.08 -38.65
CA PRO A 97 32.97 11.07 -39.53
C PRO A 97 32.27 12.44 -39.41
N ARG A 98 33.09 13.50 -39.27
CA ARG A 98 32.66 14.90 -39.22
C ARG A 98 31.73 15.20 -40.39
N GLN A 99 30.46 15.49 -40.10
CA GLN A 99 29.63 16.23 -41.05
C GLN A 99 30.18 17.66 -41.09
N THR A 100 30.89 17.97 -42.17
CA THR A 100 31.32 19.33 -42.49
C THR A 100 30.08 20.08 -42.96
N PHE A 101 29.68 21.11 -42.22
CA PHE A 101 28.69 22.07 -42.68
C PHE A 101 29.22 22.77 -43.93
N ASP A 102 28.44 22.72 -45.01
CA ASP A 102 28.66 23.45 -46.25
C ASP A 102 27.88 24.79 -46.16
N PRO A 103 28.54 25.95 -46.16
CA PRO A 103 27.90 27.24 -45.97
C PRO A 103 27.31 27.88 -47.25
N ASP A 104 27.30 27.18 -48.40
CA ASP A 104 26.84 27.75 -49.69
C ASP A 104 25.41 27.37 -50.12
N ALA A 105 24.53 26.96 -49.19
CA ALA A 105 23.11 26.81 -49.48
C ALA A 105 22.39 28.18 -49.44
N THR A 106 22.41 28.87 -50.59
CA THR A 106 21.65 30.10 -50.93
C THR A 106 20.16 29.85 -51.04
#